data_AF-A0A4Q0XRW4-F1
#
_entry.id   AF-A0A4Q0XRW4-F1
#
_cell.length_a   1.000
_cell.length_b   1.000
_cell.length_c   1.000
_cell.angle_alpha   90.00
_cell.angle_beta   90.00
_cell.angle_gamma   90.00
#
_symmetry.space_group_name_H-M   'P 1'
#
loop_
_entity.id
_entity.type
_entity.pdbx_description
1 polymer ?
#
loop_
_entity_poly.entity_id
_entity_poly.type
_entity_poly.pdbx_seq_one_letter_code
_entity_poly.pdbx_strand_id
1 'polypeptide(L)'
;MLLKTILSIMLLLSLNLFAADFKASDLTNDDIKLLKQIKRYGQQYDLSYSLMAIAVKESSLGRYKVNVDSFDYGLYQANINTVIRRHQVKNSTFNRNRLAMMLINDFKFATSNAIAELVYWKGIHGDNWFKIWASYNAGFNYDSSRAMRYSKDIKVIINELKKVKQLIES
;
A
#
# COMPACT_ATOMS: atom_id res chain seq x y z
N MET A 1 -2.81 -33.03 -15.08
CA MET A 1 -1.80 -32.50 -14.14
C MET A 1 -1.07 -31.28 -14.72
N LEU A 2 -0.61 -31.33 -15.98
CA LEU A 2 0.04 -30.21 -16.68
C LEU A 2 -0.79 -28.91 -16.78
N LEU A 3 -2.12 -29.00 -16.96
CA LEU A 3 -2.98 -27.79 -17.07
C LEU A 3 -3.08 -27.00 -15.75
N LYS A 4 -3.00 -27.69 -14.60
CA LYS A 4 -3.02 -27.06 -13.26
C LYS A 4 -1.69 -26.36 -12.97
N THR A 5 -0.56 -26.94 -13.39
CA THR A 5 0.76 -26.31 -13.23
C THR A 5 0.93 -25.08 -14.14
N ILE A 6 0.38 -25.10 -15.36
CA ILE A 6 0.42 -23.93 -16.26
C ILE A 6 -0.44 -22.77 -15.73
N LEU A 7 -1.61 -23.06 -15.13
CA LEU A 7 -2.44 -22.04 -14.47
C LEU A 7 -1.76 -21.43 -13.24
N SER A 8 -1.04 -22.25 -12.46
CA SER A 8 -0.28 -21.78 -11.30
C SER A 8 0.94 -20.93 -11.66
N ILE A 9 1.52 -21.11 -12.84
CA ILE A 9 2.65 -20.30 -13.33
C ILE A 9 2.15 -18.92 -13.82
N MET A 10 0.97 -18.83 -14.45
CA MET A 10 0.38 -17.53 -14.83
C MET A 10 -0.13 -16.71 -13.63
N LEU A 11 -0.48 -17.37 -12.51
CA LEU A 11 -0.95 -16.71 -11.29
C LEU A 11 0.19 -16.03 -10.48
N LEU A 12 1.45 -16.39 -10.74
CA LEU A 12 2.63 -15.79 -10.07
C LEU A 12 3.18 -14.54 -10.78
N LEU A 13 2.67 -14.21 -11.97
CA LEU A 13 3.25 -13.18 -12.86
C LEU A 13 2.51 -11.83 -12.84
N SER A 14 1.35 -11.70 -12.21
CA SER A 14 0.49 -10.51 -12.40
C SER A 14 0.66 -9.34 -11.41
N LEU A 15 1.53 -9.42 -10.38
CA LEU A 15 1.57 -8.38 -9.33
C LEU A 15 2.94 -7.75 -9.02
N ASN A 16 3.96 -7.93 -9.87
CA ASN A 16 5.29 -7.35 -9.60
C ASN A 16 5.79 -6.32 -10.64
N LEU A 17 5.05 -6.01 -11.70
CA LEU A 17 5.55 -5.16 -12.79
C LEU A 17 5.60 -3.66 -12.46
N PHE A 18 4.83 -3.15 -11.49
CA PHE A 18 4.73 -1.70 -11.28
C PHE A 18 5.86 -1.07 -10.46
N ALA A 19 6.58 -1.84 -9.65
CA ALA A 19 7.61 -1.29 -8.77
C ALA A 19 8.98 -1.14 -9.42
N ALA A 20 9.29 -2.00 -10.39
CA ALA A 20 10.57 -1.94 -11.09
C ALA A 20 10.70 -0.67 -11.96
N ASP A 21 9.58 -0.05 -12.33
CA ASP A 21 9.53 0.99 -13.36
C ASP A 21 8.94 2.33 -12.90
N PHE A 22 8.65 2.55 -11.61
CA PHE A 22 8.19 3.88 -11.17
C PHE A 22 9.28 4.92 -11.43
N LYS A 23 8.97 5.89 -12.28
CA LYS A 23 9.81 7.08 -12.51
C LYS A 23 9.03 8.32 -12.12
N ALA A 24 9.67 9.19 -11.35
CA ALA A 24 9.06 10.45 -10.95
C ALA A 24 8.75 11.38 -12.13
N SER A 25 9.38 11.17 -13.30
CA SER A 25 9.08 11.86 -14.56
C SER A 25 7.67 11.60 -15.08
N ASP A 26 7.06 10.48 -14.68
CA ASP A 26 5.79 10.01 -15.25
C ASP A 26 4.58 10.51 -14.41
N LEU A 27 4.85 11.29 -13.35
CA LEU A 27 3.82 11.86 -12.49
C LEU A 27 3.05 12.96 -13.22
N THR A 28 1.73 12.81 -13.24
CA THR A 28 0.82 13.86 -13.68
C THR A 28 0.64 14.94 -12.61
N ASN A 29 0.05 16.08 -12.96
CA ASN A 29 -0.28 17.11 -11.98
C ASN A 29 -1.25 16.61 -10.89
N ASP A 30 -2.16 15.69 -11.23
CA ASP A 30 -3.08 15.13 -10.26
C ASP A 30 -2.39 14.12 -9.34
N ASP A 31 -1.42 13.35 -9.84
CA ASP A 31 -0.54 12.53 -9.02
C ASP A 31 0.22 13.38 -7.99
N ILE A 32 0.78 14.52 -8.42
CA ILE A 32 1.48 15.45 -7.53
C ILE A 32 0.53 16.02 -6.46
N LYS A 33 -0.69 16.44 -6.83
CA LYS A 33 -1.69 16.91 -5.85
C LYS A 33 -2.04 15.83 -4.84
N LEU A 34 -2.24 14.59 -5.28
CA LEU A 34 -2.52 13.45 -4.41
C LEU A 34 -1.34 13.18 -3.48
N LEU A 35 -0.11 13.14 -3.99
CA LEU A 35 1.12 12.96 -3.19
C LEU A 35 1.27 14.06 -2.13
N LYS A 36 1.00 15.33 -2.46
CA LYS A 36 0.95 16.44 -1.49
C LYS A 36 -0.09 16.20 -0.40
N GLN A 37 -1.27 15.70 -0.77
CA GLN A 37 -2.31 15.36 0.19
C GLN A 37 -1.89 14.22 1.12
N ILE A 38 -1.33 13.13 0.58
CA ILE A 38 -0.80 12.00 1.34
C ILE A 38 0.30 12.45 2.30
N LYS A 39 1.27 13.26 1.83
CA LYS A 39 2.37 13.80 2.63
C LYS A 39 1.84 14.52 3.86
N ARG A 40 0.86 15.43 3.69
CA ARG A 40 0.25 16.19 4.79
C ARG A 40 -0.38 15.29 5.85
N TYR A 41 -1.10 14.24 5.44
CA TYR A 41 -1.73 13.30 6.39
C TYR A 41 -0.70 12.45 7.16
N GLY A 42 0.39 12.06 6.48
CA GLY A 42 1.47 11.27 7.08
C GLY A 42 2.44 12.06 7.96
N GLN A 43 2.48 13.38 7.85
CA GLN A 43 3.53 14.22 8.46
C GLN A 43 3.53 14.12 9.98
N GLN A 44 2.36 14.17 10.61
CA GLN A 44 2.23 14.07 12.08
C GLN A 44 2.67 12.71 12.66
N TYR A 45 2.84 11.69 11.80
CA TYR A 45 3.23 10.34 12.19
C TYR A 45 4.65 9.96 11.71
N ASP A 46 5.36 10.88 11.04
CA ASP A 46 6.61 10.59 10.32
C ASP A 46 6.46 9.47 9.25
N LEU A 47 5.28 9.43 8.60
CA LEU A 47 4.92 8.38 7.62
C LEU A 47 4.79 8.90 6.18
N SER A 48 5.08 10.18 5.93
CA SER A 48 4.78 10.83 4.63
C SER A 48 5.34 10.07 3.43
N TYR A 49 6.64 9.77 3.42
CA TYR A 49 7.28 9.06 2.29
C TYR A 49 6.86 7.58 2.21
N SER A 50 6.67 6.92 3.35
CA SER A 50 6.16 5.55 3.39
C SER A 50 4.76 5.46 2.77
N LEU A 51 3.84 6.34 3.15
CA LEU A 51 2.48 6.35 2.59
C LEU A 51 2.49 6.68 1.09
N MET A 52 3.26 7.67 0.66
CA MET A 52 3.37 7.99 -0.77
C MET A 52 3.88 6.80 -1.57
N ALA A 53 4.94 6.14 -1.10
CA ALA A 53 5.51 4.99 -1.78
C ALA A 53 4.59 3.78 -1.79
N ILE A 54 3.86 3.53 -0.71
CA ILE A 54 2.85 2.47 -0.66
C ILE A 54 1.71 2.78 -1.64
N ALA A 55 1.22 4.02 -1.70
CA ALA A 55 0.17 4.39 -2.65
C ALA A 55 0.59 4.17 -4.12
N VAL A 56 1.85 4.45 -4.45
CA VAL A 56 2.44 4.11 -5.76
C VAL A 56 2.48 2.59 -5.95
N LYS A 57 3.06 1.85 -5.00
CA LYS A 57 3.29 0.40 -5.09
C LYS A 57 2.00 -0.41 -5.17
N GLU A 58 1.00 -0.03 -4.39
CA GLU A 58 -0.19 -0.84 -4.16
C GLU A 58 -1.30 -0.58 -5.19
N SER A 59 -1.43 0.66 -5.66
CA SER A 59 -2.57 1.03 -6.52
C SER A 59 -2.21 1.89 -7.72
N SER A 60 -0.91 2.14 -7.97
CA SER A 60 -0.45 3.11 -8.95
C SER A 60 -1.14 4.46 -8.76
N LEU A 61 -1.13 4.96 -7.52
CA LEU A 61 -1.79 6.20 -7.11
C LEU A 61 -3.31 6.20 -7.35
N GLY A 62 -3.95 5.06 -7.07
CA GLY A 62 -5.41 4.92 -7.12
C GLY A 62 -6.00 4.55 -8.49
N ARG A 63 -5.16 4.20 -9.47
CA ARG A 63 -5.61 3.66 -10.77
C ARG A 63 -6.14 2.23 -10.63
N TYR A 64 -5.57 1.44 -9.71
CA TYR A 64 -5.97 0.06 -9.44
C TYR A 64 -6.34 -0.09 -7.95
N LYS A 65 -7.63 0.07 -7.62
CA LYS A 65 -8.10 0.14 -6.22
C LYS A 65 -8.76 -1.13 -5.71
N VAL A 66 -8.91 -2.16 -6.51
CA VAL A 66 -9.67 -3.36 -6.15
C VAL A 66 -8.88 -4.60 -6.53
N ASN A 67 -8.57 -5.42 -5.52
CA ASN A 67 -8.11 -6.79 -5.70
C ASN A 67 -9.11 -7.74 -5.03
N VAL A 68 -9.92 -8.41 -5.84
CA VAL A 68 -10.97 -9.32 -5.35
C VAL A 68 -10.41 -10.66 -4.87
N ASP A 69 -9.23 -11.06 -5.36
CA ASP A 69 -8.63 -12.36 -5.02
C ASP A 69 -8.07 -12.32 -3.59
N SER A 70 -7.41 -11.21 -3.23
CA SER A 70 -6.85 -11.01 -1.89
C SER A 70 -7.76 -10.22 -0.95
N PHE A 71 -8.87 -9.65 -1.45
CA PHE A 71 -9.79 -8.77 -0.73
C PHE A 71 -9.12 -7.50 -0.19
N ASP A 72 -8.27 -6.91 -1.01
CA ASP A 72 -7.55 -5.67 -0.72
C ASP A 72 -8.15 -4.50 -1.51
N TYR A 73 -8.33 -3.37 -0.83
CA TYR A 73 -9.10 -2.25 -1.37
C TYR A 73 -8.45 -0.89 -1.14
N GLY A 74 -8.71 0.02 -2.07
CA GLY A 74 -8.36 1.43 -1.98
C GLY A 74 -6.93 1.75 -2.38
N LEU A 75 -6.55 3.00 -2.09
CA LEU A 75 -5.25 3.60 -2.42
C LEU A 75 -4.06 2.81 -1.85
N TYR A 76 -4.25 2.16 -0.71
CA TYR A 76 -3.20 1.46 0.02
C TYR A 76 -3.41 -0.07 0.10
N GLN A 77 -4.36 -0.60 -0.69
CA GLN A 77 -4.70 -2.04 -0.73
C GLN A 77 -4.89 -2.64 0.67
N ALA A 78 -5.71 -2.00 1.50
CA ALA A 78 -5.96 -2.48 2.85
C ALA A 78 -6.84 -3.74 2.83
N ASN A 79 -6.39 -4.80 3.51
CA ASN A 79 -7.13 -6.04 3.59
C ASN A 79 -8.41 -5.90 4.41
N ILE A 80 -9.55 -6.29 3.84
CA ILE A 80 -10.85 -6.11 4.49
C ILE A 80 -10.97 -6.82 5.84
N ASN A 81 -10.29 -7.96 6.01
CA ASN A 81 -10.32 -8.69 7.28
C ASN A 81 -9.61 -7.91 8.39
N THR A 82 -8.49 -7.27 8.06
CA THR A 82 -7.74 -6.42 8.99
C THR A 82 -8.54 -5.18 9.35
N VAL A 83 -9.18 -4.54 8.37
CA VAL A 83 -10.03 -3.36 8.60
C VAL A 83 -11.23 -3.72 9.48
N ILE A 84 -11.91 -4.83 9.24
CA ILE A 84 -13.01 -5.29 10.09
C ILE A 84 -12.58 -5.47 11.55
N ARG A 85 -11.43 -6.13 11.78
CA ARG A 85 -10.89 -6.32 13.13
C ARG A 85 -10.56 -4.99 13.80
N ARG A 86 -9.90 -4.08 13.07
CA ARG A 86 -9.53 -2.75 13.58
C ARG A 86 -10.74 -1.91 13.98
N HIS A 87 -11.80 -1.94 13.18
CA HIS A 87 -13.04 -1.19 13.43
C HIS A 87 -14.01 -1.91 14.37
N GLN A 88 -13.68 -3.12 14.83
CA GLN A 88 -14.45 -3.90 15.80
C GLN A 88 -15.93 -4.12 15.38
N VAL A 89 -16.17 -4.25 14.08
CA VAL A 89 -17.51 -4.51 13.54
C VAL A 89 -17.72 -5.99 13.30
N LYS A 90 -18.99 -6.44 13.31
CA LYS A 90 -19.33 -7.81 12.93
C LYS A 90 -18.86 -8.10 11.51
N ASN A 91 -18.17 -9.23 11.32
CA ASN A 91 -17.77 -9.70 10.00
C ASN A 91 -18.99 -10.22 9.22
N SER A 92 -19.65 -9.32 8.48
CA SER A 92 -20.80 -9.60 7.62
C SER A 92 -20.54 -9.08 6.20
N THR A 93 -21.24 -9.63 5.20
CA THR A 93 -21.17 -9.15 3.81
C THR A 93 -21.47 -7.66 3.70
N PHE A 94 -22.47 -7.17 4.44
CA PHE A 94 -22.81 -5.75 4.48
C PHE A 94 -21.64 -4.88 4.97
N ASN A 95 -21.02 -5.24 6.10
CA ASN A 95 -19.91 -4.47 6.66
C ASN A 95 -18.66 -4.56 5.79
N ARG A 96 -18.37 -5.73 5.20
CA ARG A 96 -17.29 -5.90 4.21
C ARG A 96 -17.46 -4.94 3.03
N ASN A 97 -18.64 -4.95 2.40
CA ASN A 97 -18.90 -4.11 1.24
C ASN A 97 -18.87 -2.62 1.59
N ARG A 98 -19.48 -2.24 2.73
CA ARG A 98 -19.46 -0.86 3.22
C ARG A 98 -18.03 -0.37 3.44
N LEU A 99 -17.21 -1.11 4.17
CA LEU A 99 -15.84 -0.71 4.47
C LEU A 99 -14.94 -0.74 3.23
N ALA A 100 -15.11 -1.71 2.32
CA ALA A 100 -14.43 -1.73 1.03
C ALA A 100 -14.75 -0.46 0.21
N MET A 101 -16.02 -0.07 0.14
CA MET A 101 -16.43 1.17 -0.54
C MET A 101 -15.85 2.42 0.12
N MET A 102 -15.73 2.44 1.45
CA MET A 102 -15.04 3.53 2.15
C MET A 102 -13.54 3.57 1.81
N LEU A 103 -12.85 2.43 1.76
CA LEU A 103 -11.44 2.36 1.36
C LEU A 103 -11.22 2.85 -0.08
N ILE A 104 -12.18 2.62 -0.99
CA ILE A 104 -12.08 2.99 -2.40
C ILE A 104 -12.35 4.48 -2.65
N ASN A 105 -13.27 5.07 -1.88
CA ASN A 105 -13.85 6.39 -2.19
C ASN A 105 -13.55 7.46 -1.13
N ASP A 106 -13.28 7.08 0.11
CA ASP A 106 -12.95 8.01 1.19
C ASP A 106 -11.44 8.00 1.44
N PHE A 107 -10.78 9.01 0.88
CA PHE A 107 -9.34 9.22 1.04
C PHE A 107 -8.91 9.23 2.52
N LYS A 108 -9.67 9.91 3.39
CA LYS A 108 -9.29 10.04 4.81
C LYS A 108 -9.40 8.69 5.51
N PHE A 109 -10.46 7.94 5.23
CA PHE A 109 -10.65 6.60 5.77
C PHE A 109 -9.58 5.61 5.29
N ALA A 110 -9.23 5.63 4.00
CA ALA A 110 -8.17 4.78 3.47
C ALA A 110 -6.81 5.12 4.11
N THR A 111 -6.49 6.42 4.22
CA THR A 111 -5.23 6.89 4.77
C THR A 111 -5.10 6.61 6.25
N SER A 112 -6.17 6.78 7.04
CA SER A 112 -6.14 6.48 8.48
C SER A 112 -5.93 4.99 8.76
N ASN A 113 -6.50 4.10 7.94
CA ASN A 113 -6.26 2.66 8.06
C ASN A 113 -4.82 2.28 7.72
N ALA A 114 -4.22 2.89 6.69
CA ALA A 114 -2.83 2.65 6.33
C ALA A 114 -1.86 3.18 7.40
N ILE A 115 -2.14 4.36 7.97
CA ILE A 115 -1.40 4.91 9.11
C ILE A 115 -1.48 3.96 10.31
N ALA A 116 -2.67 3.49 10.67
CA ALA A 116 -2.85 2.59 11.80
C ALA A 116 -2.07 1.27 11.62
N GLU A 117 -2.02 0.72 10.40
CA GLU A 117 -1.21 -0.46 10.07
C GLU A 117 0.29 -0.17 10.23
N LEU A 118 0.80 0.93 9.68
CA LEU A 118 2.22 1.30 9.77
C LEU A 118 2.65 1.62 11.20
N VAL A 119 1.81 2.31 11.98
CA VAL A 119 2.06 2.60 13.40
C VAL A 119 2.12 1.30 14.20
N TYR A 120 1.21 0.36 13.95
CA TYR A 120 1.25 -0.95 14.59
C TYR A 120 2.58 -1.68 14.29
N TRP A 121 2.99 -1.75 13.03
CA TRP A 121 4.25 -2.42 12.67
C TRP A 121 5.50 -1.68 13.15
N LYS A 122 5.47 -0.35 13.21
CA LYS A 122 6.53 0.45 13.86
C LYS A 122 6.62 0.13 15.35
N GLY A 123 5.49 -0.07 16.02
CA GLY A 123 5.47 -0.53 17.43
C GLY A 123 6.13 -1.91 17.62
N ILE A 124 5.97 -2.82 16.66
CA ILE A 124 6.58 -4.17 16.71
C ILE A 124 8.07 -4.14 16.35
N HIS A 125 8.47 -3.36 15.34
CA HIS A 125 9.80 -3.43 14.74
C HIS A 125 10.72 -2.24 15.09
N GLY A 126 10.25 -1.29 15.89
CA GLY A 126 10.95 -0.05 16.20
C GLY A 126 11.19 0.78 14.95
N ASP A 127 12.44 1.19 14.71
CA ASP A 127 12.82 1.98 13.52
C ASP A 127 13.38 1.12 12.37
N ASN A 128 13.18 -0.20 12.41
CA ASN A 128 13.57 -1.07 11.30
C ASN A 128 12.58 -0.97 10.13
N TRP A 129 12.71 0.10 9.34
CA TRP A 129 11.82 0.41 8.22
C TRP A 129 11.66 -0.71 7.19
N PHE A 130 12.70 -1.49 6.93
CA PHE A 130 12.57 -2.65 6.05
C PHE A 130 11.63 -3.70 6.63
N LYS A 131 11.69 -3.99 7.93
CA LYS A 131 10.73 -4.90 8.56
C LYS A 131 9.32 -4.32 8.64
N ILE A 132 9.19 -3.00 8.86
CA ILE A 132 7.89 -2.32 8.87
C ILE A 132 7.20 -2.44 7.50
N TRP A 133 7.89 -2.08 6.41
CA TRP A 133 7.32 -2.19 5.06
C TRP A 133 7.06 -3.65 4.67
N ALA A 134 7.93 -4.59 5.06
CA ALA A 134 7.73 -6.01 4.83
C ALA A 134 6.47 -6.51 5.53
N SER A 135 6.25 -6.08 6.78
CA SER A 135 5.11 -6.50 7.57
C SER A 135 3.82 -5.84 7.13
N TYR A 136 3.87 -4.61 6.61
CA TYR A 136 2.72 -3.99 5.96
C TYR A 136 2.15 -4.89 4.85
N ASN A 137 3.02 -5.56 4.09
CA ASN A 137 2.62 -6.40 2.96
C ASN A 137 2.41 -7.89 3.30
N ALA A 138 3.06 -8.42 4.34
CA ALA A 138 3.08 -9.85 4.63
C ALA A 138 2.76 -10.21 6.10
N GLY A 139 2.40 -9.22 6.91
CA GLY A 139 2.23 -9.39 8.35
C GLY A 139 3.49 -9.93 9.01
N PHE A 140 3.33 -10.92 9.89
CA PHE A 140 4.45 -11.55 10.58
C PHE A 140 5.40 -12.35 9.67
N ASN A 141 5.04 -12.62 8.40
CA ASN A 141 5.92 -13.28 7.41
C ASN A 141 6.86 -12.28 6.71
N TYR A 142 7.39 -11.32 7.47
CA TYR A 142 8.15 -10.17 6.97
C TYR A 142 9.55 -10.55 6.43
N ASP A 143 10.06 -11.71 6.83
CA ASP A 143 11.35 -12.26 6.40
C ASP A 143 11.23 -13.10 5.12
N SER A 144 10.02 -13.33 4.61
CA SER A 144 9.82 -13.99 3.33
C SER A 144 10.48 -13.22 2.19
N SER A 145 11.00 -13.95 1.19
CA SER A 145 11.65 -13.34 0.01
C SER A 145 10.75 -12.33 -0.70
N ARG A 146 9.42 -12.55 -0.67
CA ARG A 146 8.42 -11.62 -1.24
C ARG A 146 8.34 -10.31 -0.43
N ALA A 147 8.25 -10.40 0.89
CA ALA A 147 8.14 -9.23 1.77
C ALA A 147 9.44 -8.40 1.78
N MET A 148 10.60 -9.06 1.73
CA MET A 148 11.88 -8.38 1.58
C MET A 148 12.00 -7.65 0.23
N ARG A 149 11.52 -8.24 -0.87
CA ARG A 149 11.46 -7.56 -2.17
C ARG A 149 10.54 -6.35 -2.13
N TYR A 150 9.34 -6.50 -1.58
CA TYR A 150 8.40 -5.39 -1.39
C TYR A 150 9.05 -4.21 -0.66
N SER A 151 9.81 -4.48 0.40
CA SER A 151 10.48 -3.42 1.17
C SER A 151 11.59 -2.71 0.39
N LYS A 152 12.31 -3.45 -0.47
CA LYS A 152 13.30 -2.86 -1.38
C LYS A 152 12.62 -1.96 -2.40
N ASP A 153 11.49 -2.40 -2.97
CA ASP A 153 10.69 -1.61 -3.91
C ASP A 153 10.22 -0.30 -3.27
N ILE A 154 9.68 -0.35 -2.05
CA ILE A 154 9.27 0.86 -1.32
C ILE A 154 10.45 1.83 -1.16
N LYS A 155 11.64 1.34 -0.79
CA LYS A 155 12.84 2.19 -0.71
C LYS A 155 13.20 2.83 -2.04
N VAL A 156 13.12 2.09 -3.14
CA VAL A 156 13.39 2.62 -4.49
C VAL A 156 12.39 3.72 -4.84
N ILE A 157 11.09 3.49 -4.63
CA ILE A 157 10.05 4.48 -4.89
C ILE A 157 10.26 5.74 -4.04
N ILE A 158 10.62 5.60 -2.75
CA ILE A 158 10.96 6.74 -1.89
C ILE A 158 12.12 7.55 -2.48
N ASN A 159 13.15 6.89 -2.99
CA ASN A 159 14.29 7.59 -3.61
C ASN A 159 13.88 8.36 -4.86
N GLU A 160 13.03 7.78 -5.71
CA GLU A 160 12.47 8.47 -6.88
C GLU A 160 11.62 9.68 -6.47
N LEU A 161 10.72 9.53 -5.49
CA LEU A 161 9.90 10.63 -4.96
C LEU A 161 10.76 11.77 -4.40
N LYS A 162 11.93 11.46 -3.81
CA LYS A 162 12.85 12.49 -3.30
C LYS A 162 13.53 13.30 -4.40
N LYS A 163 13.66 12.79 -5.63
CA LYS A 163 14.21 13.56 -6.75
C LYS A 163 13.31 14.74 -7.14
N VAL A 164 12.00 14.58 -6.97
CA VAL A 164 10.99 15.60 -7.25
C VAL A 164 10.45 16.28 -5.99
N LYS A 165 11.21 16.24 -4.88
CA LYS A 165 10.77 16.79 -3.59
C LYS A 165 10.23 18.22 -3.69
N GLN A 166 10.84 19.06 -4.54
CA GLN A 166 10.46 20.46 -4.73
C GLN A 166 9.02 20.59 -5.26
N LEU A 167 8.59 19.65 -6.10
CA LEU A 167 7.23 19.59 -6.64
C LEU A 167 6.22 19.10 -5.58
N ILE A 168 6.65 18.31 -4.61
CA ILE A 168 5.81 17.71 -3.55
C ILE A 168 5.81 18.57 -2.27
N GLU A 169 6.83 19.41 -2.07
CA GLU A 169 7.03 20.24 -0.87
C GLU A 169 6.57 21.69 -1.02
N SER A 170 6.28 22.12 -2.26
CA SER A 170 5.61 23.39 -2.54
C SER A 170 4.13 23.38 -2.18
#